data_AF-A0A520QRK4-F1
#
_entry.id   AF-A0A520QRK4-F1
#
_cell.length_a   1.000
_cell.length_b   1.000
_cell.length_c   1.000
_cell.angle_alpha   90.00
_cell.angle_beta   90.00
_cell.angle_gamma   90.00
#
_symmetry.space_group_name_H-M   'P 1'
#
loop_
_entity.id
_entity.type
_entity.pdbx_description
1 polymer ?
#
loop_
_entity_poly.entity_id
_entity_poly.type
_entity_poly.pdbx_seq_one_letter_code
_entity_poly.pdbx_strand_id
1 'polypeptide(L)'
;MAENTTTTHDYAANSVRALIEKFRPVEMFGTIRAIDSNDIPAPFNLLLAHHSHMTVAMEDFHGHSVSLDVVNVAPDEADGQKSYTREILLKSPVFNDTAFGVPERLDKTRKKNADRVVQYGIVRIMTDRLPEEVVARIQDGGTPLGRILIEADLLREVRCVCVFEVMPGPYFGELCHGPENQAPPQTYGRFATISIKEQPVIELFEVVVPSVA
;
A
#
# COMPACT_ATOMS: atom_id res chain seq x y z
N MET A 1 -4.14 29.60 -0.74
CA MET A 1 -4.09 28.23 -0.17
C MET A 1 -4.58 27.15 -1.14
N ALA A 2 -5.37 27.47 -2.18
CA ALA A 2 -5.80 26.48 -3.18
C ALA A 2 -4.68 25.99 -4.12
N GLU A 3 -3.71 26.84 -4.48
CA GLU A 3 -2.63 26.49 -5.42
C GLU A 3 -1.72 25.36 -4.90
N ASN A 4 -1.37 25.35 -3.60
CA ASN A 4 -0.52 24.29 -3.02
C ASN A 4 -1.22 22.92 -2.99
N THR A 5 -2.55 22.88 -2.83
CA THR A 5 -3.29 21.62 -2.76
C THR A 5 -3.37 20.97 -4.14
N THR A 6 -3.65 21.75 -5.19
CA THR A 6 -3.70 21.24 -6.57
C THR A 6 -2.34 20.70 -7.02
N THR A 7 -1.25 21.44 -6.78
CA THR A 7 0.11 20.98 -7.12
C THR A 7 0.50 19.69 -6.39
N THR A 8 0.05 19.53 -5.13
CA THR A 8 0.31 18.30 -4.36
C THR A 8 -0.46 17.10 -4.90
N HIS A 9 -1.72 17.29 -5.30
CA HIS A 9 -2.54 16.23 -5.91
C HIS A 9 -2.00 15.82 -7.28
N ASP A 10 -1.57 16.78 -8.10
CA ASP A 10 -0.96 16.50 -9.41
C ASP A 10 0.36 15.73 -9.25
N TYR A 11 1.21 16.12 -8.31
CA TYR A 11 2.43 15.38 -7.98
C TYR A 11 2.10 13.95 -7.55
N ALA A 12 1.17 13.76 -6.60
CA ALA A 12 0.81 12.44 -6.12
C ALA A 12 0.20 11.56 -7.22
N ALA A 13 -0.68 12.10 -8.07
CA ALA A 13 -1.28 11.37 -9.18
C ALA A 13 -0.21 10.91 -10.20
N ASN A 14 0.73 11.80 -10.54
CA ASN A 14 1.85 11.47 -11.43
C ASN A 14 2.78 10.43 -10.81
N SER A 15 3.12 10.55 -9.52
CA SER A 15 3.93 9.55 -8.81
C SER A 15 3.24 8.19 -8.76
N VAL A 16 1.95 8.13 -8.44
CA VAL A 16 1.18 6.87 -8.43
C VAL A 16 1.18 6.21 -9.81
N ARG A 17 0.91 6.99 -10.87
CA ARG A 17 0.95 6.47 -12.24
C ARG A 17 2.34 5.92 -12.58
N ALA A 18 3.40 6.68 -12.29
CA ALA A 18 4.77 6.26 -12.54
C ALA A 18 5.16 5.00 -11.76
N LEU A 19 4.68 4.84 -10.52
CA LEU A 19 4.91 3.63 -9.71
C LEU A 19 4.24 2.40 -10.33
N ILE A 20 3.00 2.52 -10.80
CA ILE A 20 2.27 1.41 -11.44
C ILE A 20 2.91 1.02 -12.76
N GLU A 21 3.27 2.02 -13.57
CA GLU A 21 3.91 1.85 -14.88
C GLU A 21 5.29 1.19 -14.81
N LYS A 22 5.92 1.12 -13.62
CA LYS A 22 7.13 0.29 -13.44
C LYS A 22 6.89 -1.20 -13.67
N PHE A 23 5.67 -1.68 -13.46
CA PHE A 23 5.36 -3.10 -13.55
C PHE A 23 4.37 -3.41 -14.66
N ARG A 24 3.38 -2.55 -14.89
CA ARG A 24 2.31 -2.77 -15.89
C ARG A 24 1.78 -1.44 -16.43
N PRO A 25 1.17 -1.44 -17.61
CA PRO A 25 0.29 -0.34 -18.03
C PRO A 25 -0.80 -0.08 -16.97
N VAL A 26 -1.07 1.19 -16.66
CA VAL A 26 -2.04 1.57 -15.61
C VAL A 26 -3.43 1.02 -15.89
N GLU A 27 -3.80 0.83 -17.15
CA GLU A 27 -5.09 0.30 -17.58
C GLU A 27 -5.30 -1.17 -17.13
N MET A 28 -4.21 -1.94 -16.99
CA MET A 28 -4.27 -3.29 -16.43
C MET A 28 -4.48 -3.28 -14.91
N PHE A 29 -3.95 -2.25 -14.25
CA PHE A 29 -4.13 -2.06 -12.82
C PHE A 29 -5.56 -1.61 -12.49
N GLY A 30 -6.12 -0.73 -13.31
CA GLY A 30 -7.48 -0.20 -13.16
C GLY A 30 -7.58 1.31 -13.39
N THR A 31 -8.67 1.90 -12.93
CA THR A 31 -8.80 3.37 -12.90
C THR A 31 -8.47 3.90 -11.52
N ILE A 32 -7.71 4.98 -11.46
CA ILE A 32 -7.29 5.63 -10.21
C ILE A 32 -7.61 7.11 -10.30
N ARG A 33 -8.25 7.64 -9.27
CA ARG A 33 -8.66 9.04 -9.20
C ARG A 33 -8.36 9.59 -7.81
N ALA A 34 -7.62 10.70 -7.75
CA ALA A 34 -7.41 11.40 -6.49
C ALA A 34 -8.76 11.96 -5.97
N ILE A 35 -9.00 11.85 -4.66
CA ILE A 35 -10.22 12.32 -4.00
C ILE A 35 -9.87 13.10 -2.73
N ASP A 36 -10.83 13.83 -2.15
CA ASP A 36 -10.62 14.43 -0.83
C ASP A 36 -10.67 13.33 0.25
N SER A 37 -9.84 13.46 1.28
CA SER A 37 -9.84 12.55 2.43
C SER A 37 -11.21 12.44 3.14
N ASN A 38 -12.03 13.49 3.07
CA ASN A 38 -13.37 13.52 3.65
C ASN A 38 -14.40 12.70 2.84
N ASP A 39 -14.09 12.39 1.57
CA ASP A 39 -14.97 11.62 0.70
C ASP A 39 -14.76 10.10 0.81
N ILE A 40 -13.78 9.67 1.62
CA ILE A 40 -13.50 8.24 1.81
C ILE A 40 -14.51 7.63 2.78
N PRO A 41 -15.23 6.56 2.40
CA PRO A 41 -16.15 5.88 3.30
C PRO A 41 -15.43 5.07 4.39
N ALA A 42 -16.11 4.82 5.50
CA ALA A 42 -15.66 3.83 6.47
C ALA A 42 -15.70 2.41 5.85
N PRO A 43 -14.77 1.51 6.22
CA PRO A 43 -13.67 1.71 7.17
C PRO A 43 -12.39 2.28 6.53
N PHE A 44 -12.39 2.56 5.22
CA PHE A 44 -11.20 2.98 4.48
C PHE A 44 -10.59 4.29 4.99
N ASN A 45 -11.41 5.22 5.48
CA ASN A 45 -10.92 6.47 6.06
C ASN A 45 -9.98 6.24 7.25
N LEU A 46 -10.26 5.26 8.11
CA LEU A 46 -9.41 4.91 9.26
C LEU A 46 -8.05 4.36 8.82
N LEU A 47 -8.03 3.63 7.70
CA LEU A 47 -6.84 3.00 7.15
C LEU A 47 -6.00 3.95 6.27
N LEU A 48 -6.63 4.91 5.60
CA LEU A 48 -5.95 5.69 4.55
C LEU A 48 -5.75 7.16 4.95
N ALA A 49 -6.66 7.78 5.70
CA ALA A 49 -6.61 9.21 6.01
C ALA A 49 -5.82 9.50 7.30
N HIS A 50 -4.63 8.92 7.43
CA HIS A 50 -3.75 9.12 8.59
C HIS A 50 -2.27 9.26 8.19
N HIS A 51 -1.45 9.78 9.10
CA HIS A 51 -0.01 10.04 8.90
C HIS A 51 0.89 9.00 9.60
N SER A 52 0.38 7.80 9.83
CA SER A 52 1.11 6.70 10.49
C SER A 52 1.46 5.61 9.46
N HIS A 53 2.31 4.68 9.86
CA HIS A 53 2.65 3.55 8.99
C HIS A 53 1.44 2.66 8.74
N MET A 54 1.20 2.37 7.45
CA MET A 54 0.10 1.52 7.05
C MET A 54 0.19 0.11 7.66
N THR A 55 1.39 -0.44 7.80
CA THR A 55 1.60 -1.75 8.46
C THR A 55 0.98 -1.79 9.85
N VAL A 56 1.23 -0.79 10.70
CA VAL A 56 0.68 -0.75 12.06
C VAL A 56 -0.84 -0.58 12.03
N ALA A 57 -1.34 0.30 11.17
CA ALA A 57 -2.78 0.51 11.01
C ALA A 57 -3.51 -0.77 10.54
N MET A 58 -2.90 -1.53 9.63
CA MET A 58 -3.43 -2.82 9.18
C MET A 58 -3.42 -3.86 10.29
N GLU A 59 -2.33 -3.95 11.06
CA GLU A 59 -2.22 -4.89 12.18
C GLU A 59 -3.27 -4.60 13.26
N ASP A 60 -3.46 -3.33 13.61
CA ASP A 60 -4.46 -2.89 14.57
C ASP A 60 -5.89 -3.15 14.06
N PHE A 61 -6.16 -2.84 12.79
CA PHE A 61 -7.49 -2.99 12.19
C PHE A 61 -7.92 -4.46 12.03
N HIS A 62 -6.98 -5.32 11.64
CA HIS A 62 -7.20 -6.75 11.47
C HIS A 62 -7.00 -7.55 12.76
N GLY A 63 -6.42 -6.95 13.80
CA GLY A 63 -6.16 -7.58 15.09
C GLY A 63 -5.07 -8.66 15.05
N HIS A 64 -4.18 -8.63 14.04
CA HIS A 64 -3.11 -9.61 13.89
C HIS A 64 -1.94 -9.03 13.08
N SER A 65 -0.71 -9.48 13.39
CA SER A 65 0.49 -9.17 12.60
C SER A 65 0.32 -9.54 11.14
N VAL A 66 0.79 -8.67 10.24
CA VAL A 66 0.77 -8.93 8.80
C VAL A 66 2.10 -9.54 8.34
N SER A 67 2.02 -10.46 7.36
CA SER A 67 3.17 -10.98 6.61
C SER A 67 3.38 -10.18 5.32
N LEU A 68 4.61 -10.18 4.81
CA LEU A 68 5.00 -9.49 3.58
C LEU A 68 5.33 -10.51 2.50
N ASP A 69 4.71 -10.36 1.33
CA ASP A 69 5.12 -11.01 0.10
C ASP A 69 5.60 -9.97 -0.90
N VAL A 70 6.83 -10.12 -1.41
CA VAL A 70 7.33 -9.30 -2.53
C VAL A 70 7.00 -10.02 -3.84
N VAL A 71 6.15 -9.39 -4.66
CA VAL A 71 5.64 -10.00 -5.90
C VAL A 71 6.54 -9.68 -7.08
N ASN A 72 6.98 -8.42 -7.19
CA ASN A 72 7.85 -7.97 -8.27
C ASN A 72 8.86 -6.96 -7.76
N VAL A 73 10.02 -6.91 -8.42
CA VAL A 73 11.08 -5.94 -8.16
C VAL A 73 11.57 -5.39 -9.50
N ALA A 74 11.69 -4.08 -9.58
CA ALA A 74 12.24 -3.38 -10.74
C ALA A 74 13.38 -2.46 -10.30
N PRO A 75 14.51 -2.44 -11.02
CA PRO A 75 15.53 -1.43 -10.80
C PRO A 75 14.94 -0.04 -11.06
N ASP A 76 15.39 0.95 -10.31
CA ASP A 76 14.89 2.31 -10.46
C ASP A 76 16.03 3.31 -10.26
N GLU A 77 15.99 4.41 -11.00
CA GLU A 77 16.89 5.54 -10.81
C GLU A 77 16.02 6.78 -10.68
N ALA A 78 16.05 7.39 -9.50
CA ALA A 78 15.35 8.63 -9.23
C ALA A 78 16.40 9.70 -8.88
N ASP A 79 16.38 10.80 -9.61
CA ASP A 79 17.32 11.92 -9.44
C ASP A 79 18.80 11.51 -9.46
N GLY A 80 19.17 10.51 -10.27
CA GLY A 80 20.54 10.01 -10.39
C GLY A 80 21.05 9.26 -9.16
N GLN A 81 20.16 8.87 -8.24
CA GLN A 81 20.47 8.08 -7.06
C GLN A 81 19.94 6.65 -7.22
N LYS A 82 20.62 5.70 -6.57
CA LYS A 82 20.18 4.30 -6.61
C LYS A 82 18.88 4.16 -5.85
N SER A 83 17.92 3.58 -6.56
CA SER A 83 16.66 3.19 -5.99
C SER A 83 16.22 1.86 -6.56
N TYR A 84 15.20 1.29 -5.97
CA TYR A 84 14.46 0.24 -6.63
C TYR A 84 13.00 0.36 -6.24
N THR A 85 12.14 -0.15 -7.11
CA THR A 85 10.71 -0.21 -6.86
C THR A 85 10.33 -1.66 -6.67
N ARG A 86 9.50 -1.93 -5.66
CA ARG A 86 8.93 -3.26 -5.40
C ARG A 86 7.43 -3.22 -5.31
N GLU A 87 6.80 -4.24 -5.86
CA GLU A 87 5.39 -4.53 -5.65
C GLU A 87 5.25 -5.57 -4.56
N ILE A 88 4.34 -5.34 -3.62
CA ILE A 88 4.18 -6.12 -2.41
C ILE A 88 2.71 -6.43 -2.13
N LEU A 89 2.50 -7.49 -1.37
CA LEU A 89 1.24 -7.80 -0.70
C LEU A 89 1.51 -7.88 0.80
N LEU A 90 0.63 -7.27 1.60
CA LEU A 90 0.52 -7.63 3.00
C LEU A 90 -0.61 -8.62 3.15
N LYS A 91 -0.34 -9.67 3.92
CA LYS A 91 -1.30 -10.73 4.18
C LYS A 91 -1.55 -10.89 5.67
N SER A 92 -2.75 -11.35 6.00
CA SER A 92 -3.14 -11.61 7.39
C SER A 92 -3.86 -12.95 7.46
N PRO A 93 -3.76 -13.71 8.55
CA PRO A 93 -4.64 -14.85 8.82
C PRO A 93 -5.99 -14.41 9.41
N VAL A 94 -6.10 -13.19 9.93
CA VAL A 94 -7.30 -12.63 10.57
C VAL A 94 -7.86 -11.46 9.74
N PHE A 95 -9.17 -11.46 9.52
CA PHE A 95 -9.85 -10.42 8.75
C PHE A 95 -11.04 -9.82 9.49
N ASN A 96 -11.09 -8.49 9.49
CA ASN A 96 -12.23 -7.75 10.01
C ASN A 96 -13.34 -7.68 8.94
N ASP A 97 -13.95 -8.83 8.65
CA ASP A 97 -15.00 -8.95 7.62
C ASP A 97 -16.23 -8.06 7.94
N THR A 98 -16.57 -7.95 9.22
CA THR A 98 -17.72 -7.17 9.69
C THR A 98 -17.56 -5.67 9.46
N ALA A 99 -16.33 -5.14 9.58
CA ALA A 99 -16.05 -3.75 9.26
C ALA A 99 -16.28 -3.42 7.77
N PHE A 100 -16.18 -4.41 6.88
CA PHE A 100 -16.52 -4.27 5.45
C PHE A 100 -17.97 -4.66 5.13
N GLY A 101 -18.83 -4.83 6.13
CA GLY A 101 -20.24 -5.19 5.95
C GLY A 101 -20.46 -6.62 5.45
N VAL A 102 -19.41 -7.46 5.44
CA VAL A 102 -19.53 -8.89 5.16
C VAL A 102 -19.94 -9.56 6.48
N PRO A 103 -21.12 -10.19 6.57
CA PRO A 103 -21.50 -10.93 7.77
C PRO A 103 -20.43 -11.97 8.11
N GLU A 104 -20.20 -12.23 9.40
CA GLU A 104 -19.33 -13.33 9.81
C GLU A 104 -19.74 -14.59 9.06
N ARG A 105 -18.88 -15.04 8.14
CA ARG A 105 -19.17 -16.24 7.38
C ARG A 105 -19.20 -17.40 8.38
N LEU A 106 -20.37 -17.99 8.59
CA LEU A 106 -20.54 -19.28 9.28
C LEU A 106 -19.96 -20.45 8.47
N ASP A 107 -19.16 -20.15 7.44
CA ASP A 107 -18.69 -21.08 6.44
C ASP A 107 -17.45 -21.80 6.99
N LYS A 108 -17.70 -22.93 7.63
CA LYS A 108 -16.70 -23.85 8.21
C LYS A 108 -15.75 -24.46 7.17
N THR A 109 -15.85 -24.06 5.89
CA THR A 109 -15.22 -24.67 4.70
C THR A 109 -14.24 -23.75 3.98
N ARG A 110 -14.24 -22.41 4.21
CA ARG A 110 -13.06 -21.60 3.83
C ARG A 110 -11.90 -22.15 4.64
N LYS A 111 -10.87 -22.69 3.98
CA LYS A 111 -9.66 -23.22 4.64
C LYS A 111 -9.25 -22.20 5.70
N LYS A 112 -9.40 -22.56 6.98
CA LYS A 112 -9.13 -21.70 8.15
C LYS A 112 -7.68 -21.16 8.24
N ASN A 113 -6.83 -21.45 7.25
CA ASN A 113 -5.37 -21.37 7.32
C ASN A 113 -4.69 -20.77 6.07
N ALA A 114 -5.41 -20.07 5.18
CA ALA A 114 -4.74 -19.34 4.10
C ALA A 114 -4.77 -17.84 4.42
N ASP A 115 -3.58 -17.26 4.62
CA ASP A 115 -3.45 -15.81 4.75
C ASP A 115 -4.08 -15.16 3.51
N ARG A 116 -5.02 -14.22 3.72
CA ARG A 116 -5.58 -13.47 2.60
C ARG A 116 -4.80 -12.16 2.45
N VAL A 117 -4.90 -11.53 1.29
CA VAL A 117 -4.32 -10.21 1.07
C VAL A 117 -5.19 -9.17 1.78
N VAL A 118 -4.57 -8.33 2.62
CA VAL A 118 -5.22 -7.17 3.28
C VAL A 118 -4.85 -5.86 2.60
N GLN A 119 -3.68 -5.81 1.96
CA GLN A 119 -3.16 -4.61 1.33
C GLN A 119 -2.28 -4.99 0.14
N TYR A 120 -2.45 -4.25 -0.94
CA TYR A 120 -1.52 -4.18 -2.06
C TYR A 120 -0.62 -2.95 -1.90
N GLY A 121 0.65 -3.03 -2.31
CA GLY A 121 1.53 -1.87 -2.31
C GLY A 121 2.54 -1.85 -3.44
N ILE A 122 2.88 -0.65 -3.92
CA ILE A 122 4.07 -0.38 -4.72
C ILE A 122 4.93 0.61 -3.95
N VAL A 123 6.20 0.27 -3.76
CA VAL A 123 7.12 1.02 -2.92
C VAL A 123 8.40 1.28 -3.69
N ARG A 124 8.71 2.56 -3.93
CA ARG A 124 10.04 3.01 -4.37
C ARG A 124 10.90 3.33 -3.16
N ILE A 125 12.14 2.86 -3.17
CA ILE A 125 13.06 2.98 -2.03
C ILE A 125 14.40 3.54 -2.52
N MET A 126 14.78 4.71 -2.00
CA MET A 126 16.08 5.34 -2.24
C MET A 126 17.14 4.69 -1.35
N THR A 127 17.81 3.65 -1.85
CA THR A 127 18.74 2.86 -1.03
C THR A 127 19.96 3.65 -0.58
N ASP A 128 20.40 4.62 -1.39
CA ASP A 128 21.55 5.48 -1.05
C ASP A 128 21.28 6.42 0.14
N ARG A 129 20.01 6.57 0.56
CA ARG A 129 19.59 7.42 1.69
C ARG A 129 19.34 6.61 2.98
N LEU A 130 19.65 5.31 2.98
CA LEU A 130 19.41 4.40 4.10
C LEU A 130 20.73 3.77 4.60
N PRO A 131 20.84 3.45 5.90
CA PRO A 131 21.93 2.63 6.40
C PRO A 131 21.99 1.27 5.69
N GLU A 132 23.19 0.76 5.42
CA GLU A 132 23.38 -0.51 4.69
C GLU A 132 22.67 -1.69 5.35
N GLU A 133 22.68 -1.75 6.69
CA GLU A 133 21.97 -2.80 7.44
C GLU A 133 20.45 -2.75 7.23
N VAL A 134 19.89 -1.55 7.09
CA VAL A 134 18.46 -1.35 6.84
C VAL A 134 18.13 -1.74 5.41
N VAL A 135 18.97 -1.35 4.45
CA VAL A 135 18.84 -1.76 3.05
C VAL A 135 18.86 -3.29 2.92
N ALA A 136 19.79 -3.97 3.58
CA ALA A 136 19.89 -5.43 3.55
C ALA A 136 18.62 -6.10 4.07
N ARG A 137 18.06 -5.61 5.19
CA ARG A 137 16.80 -6.12 5.75
C ARG A 137 15.60 -5.87 4.84
N ILE A 138 15.56 -4.72 4.17
CA ILE A 138 14.49 -4.40 3.22
C ILE A 138 14.59 -5.33 2.00
N GLN A 139 15.80 -5.59 1.52
CA GLN A 139 16.08 -6.45 0.36
C GLN A 139 15.83 -7.93 0.64
N ASP A 140 16.02 -8.40 1.87
CA ASP A 140 15.63 -9.75 2.32
C ASP A 140 14.14 -10.03 2.08
N GLY A 141 13.29 -8.99 2.16
CA GLY A 141 11.90 -9.05 1.71
C GLY A 141 10.95 -9.80 2.63
N GLY A 142 11.41 -10.34 3.76
CA GLY A 142 10.56 -11.07 4.72
C GLY A 142 9.84 -10.19 5.76
N THR A 143 10.23 -8.92 5.92
CA THR A 143 9.69 -8.03 6.96
C THR A 143 9.04 -6.79 6.36
N PRO A 144 7.80 -6.42 6.77
CA PRO A 144 7.16 -5.18 6.35
C PRO A 144 8.03 -3.94 6.58
N LEU A 145 8.04 -3.03 5.60
CA LEU A 145 8.88 -1.83 5.63
C LEU A 145 8.69 -1.00 6.88
N GLY A 146 7.43 -0.79 7.29
CA GLY A 146 7.10 -0.05 8.50
C GLY A 146 7.88 -0.59 9.70
N ARG A 147 7.83 -1.91 9.93
CA ARG A 147 8.51 -2.58 11.04
C ARG A 147 10.02 -2.43 11.01
N ILE A 148 10.65 -2.63 9.84
CA ILE A 148 12.11 -2.46 9.70
C ILE A 148 12.52 -1.04 10.11
N LEU A 149 11.79 -0.02 9.65
CA LEU A 149 12.10 1.37 9.99
C LEU A 149 11.89 1.64 11.47
N ILE A 150 10.82 1.09 12.09
CA ILE A 150 10.55 1.21 13.53
C ILE A 150 11.70 0.66 14.36
N GLU A 151 12.09 -0.58 14.08
CA GLU A 151 13.13 -1.28 14.84
C GLU A 151 14.52 -0.66 14.67
N ALA A 152 14.77 0.03 13.54
CA ALA A 152 16.01 0.76 13.29
C ALA A 152 16.06 2.15 13.97
N ASP A 153 15.04 2.54 14.73
CA ASP A 153 14.90 3.84 15.41
C ASP A 153 15.17 5.06 14.51
N LEU A 154 14.83 4.93 13.23
CA LEU A 154 15.03 6.01 12.27
C LEU A 154 13.94 7.07 12.45
N LEU A 155 14.35 8.29 12.83
CA LEU A 155 13.47 9.46 12.85
C LEU A 155 12.89 9.67 11.46
N ARG A 156 11.58 9.54 11.38
CA ARG A 156 10.85 9.52 10.13
C ARG A 156 9.53 10.24 10.23
N GLU A 157 9.10 10.81 9.10
CA GLU A 157 7.85 11.53 8.99
C GLU A 157 7.10 11.09 7.73
N VAL A 158 5.83 10.75 7.88
CA VAL A 158 4.93 10.45 6.76
C VAL A 158 4.38 11.78 6.24
N ARG A 159 4.72 12.11 4.99
CA ARG A 159 4.35 13.35 4.31
C ARG A 159 3.52 13.03 3.05
N CYS A 160 2.96 14.08 2.45
CA CYS A 160 2.26 14.05 1.16
C CYS A 160 1.18 12.96 1.07
N VAL A 161 0.34 12.85 2.10
CA VAL A 161 -0.77 11.89 2.13
C VAL A 161 -1.86 12.36 1.17
N CYS A 162 -1.99 11.65 0.05
CA CYS A 162 -3.08 11.83 -0.91
C CYS A 162 -3.85 10.53 -1.02
N VAL A 163 -5.17 10.61 -1.13
CA VAL A 163 -6.04 9.43 -1.17
C VAL A 163 -6.66 9.27 -2.55
N PHE A 164 -6.93 8.03 -2.92
CA PHE A 164 -7.35 7.67 -4.25
C PHE A 164 -8.53 6.71 -4.19
N GLU A 165 -9.53 6.98 -5.00
CA GLU A 165 -10.50 6.00 -5.44
C GLU A 165 -9.85 5.08 -6.47
N VAL A 166 -10.03 3.78 -6.30
CA VAL A 166 -9.49 2.75 -7.19
C VAL A 166 -10.63 1.89 -7.69
N MET A 167 -10.79 1.81 -9.01
CA MET A 167 -11.61 0.80 -9.67
C MET A 167 -10.69 -0.31 -10.16
N PRO A 168 -10.63 -1.46 -9.49
CA PRO A 168 -9.65 -2.51 -9.81
C PRO A 168 -9.78 -3.04 -11.24
N GLY A 169 -8.65 -3.11 -11.92
CA GLY A 169 -8.48 -3.81 -13.17
C GLY A 169 -8.23 -5.32 -12.97
N PRO A 170 -8.13 -6.08 -14.08
CA PRO A 170 -7.98 -7.53 -14.02
C PRO A 170 -6.72 -7.98 -13.27
N TYR A 171 -5.61 -7.25 -13.42
CA TYR A 171 -4.35 -7.59 -12.74
C TYR A 171 -4.46 -7.52 -11.22
N PHE A 172 -5.04 -6.42 -10.70
CA PHE A 172 -5.25 -6.26 -9.26
C PHE A 172 -6.18 -7.34 -8.71
N GLY A 173 -7.27 -7.62 -9.44
CA GLY A 173 -8.24 -8.65 -9.08
C GLY A 173 -7.62 -10.03 -8.91
N GLU A 174 -6.91 -10.49 -9.94
CA GLU A 174 -6.23 -11.78 -9.92
C GLU A 174 -5.18 -11.87 -8.80
N LEU A 175 -4.38 -10.82 -8.63
CA LEU A 175 -3.32 -10.81 -7.63
C LEU A 175 -3.86 -10.83 -6.19
N CYS A 176 -4.93 -10.09 -5.90
CA CYS A 176 -5.43 -9.90 -4.54
C CYS A 176 -6.50 -10.92 -4.13
N HIS A 177 -7.31 -11.40 -5.08
CA HIS A 177 -8.44 -12.28 -4.81
C HIS A 177 -8.30 -13.66 -5.46
N GLY A 178 -7.36 -13.85 -6.37
CA GLY A 178 -7.20 -15.07 -7.16
C GLY A 178 -8.11 -15.10 -8.41
N PRO A 179 -7.86 -16.02 -9.34
CA PRO A 179 -8.50 -16.04 -10.66
C PRO A 179 -10.00 -16.37 -10.63
N GLU A 180 -10.47 -17.01 -9.56
CA GLU A 180 -11.86 -17.46 -9.41
C GLU A 180 -12.78 -16.42 -8.76
N ASN A 181 -12.21 -15.34 -8.20
CA ASN A 181 -12.96 -14.33 -7.47
C ASN A 181 -13.05 -13.04 -8.27
N GLN A 182 -14.23 -12.42 -8.28
CA GLN A 182 -14.38 -11.09 -8.85
C GLN A 182 -13.73 -10.06 -7.91
N ALA A 183 -12.93 -9.16 -8.49
CA ALA A 183 -12.43 -8.00 -7.78
C ALA A 183 -13.62 -7.16 -7.26
N PRO A 184 -13.46 -6.46 -6.12
CA PRO A 184 -14.47 -5.51 -5.68
C PRO A 184 -14.67 -4.44 -6.77
N PRO A 185 -15.89 -3.93 -6.96
CA PRO A 185 -16.16 -2.90 -7.96
C PRO A 185 -15.40 -1.59 -7.68
N GLN A 186 -15.03 -1.39 -6.42
CA GLN A 186 -14.35 -0.19 -5.93
C GLN A 186 -13.56 -0.52 -4.66
N THR A 187 -12.39 0.08 -4.54
CA THR A 187 -11.62 0.14 -3.30
C THR A 187 -10.89 1.49 -3.23
N TYR A 188 -10.05 1.67 -2.22
CA TYR A 188 -9.36 2.93 -1.97
C TYR A 188 -7.89 2.69 -1.66
N GLY A 189 -7.07 3.66 -2.04
CA GLY A 189 -5.65 3.67 -1.76
C GLY A 189 -5.14 5.01 -1.27
N ARG A 190 -3.87 5.02 -0.88
CA ARG A 190 -3.14 6.19 -0.42
C ARG A 190 -1.77 6.22 -1.07
N PHE A 191 -1.39 7.41 -1.52
CA PHE A 191 -0.01 7.75 -1.77
C PHE A 191 0.55 8.48 -0.54
N ALA A 192 1.78 8.14 -0.16
CA ALA A 192 2.52 8.90 0.83
C ALA A 192 4.02 8.89 0.51
N THR A 193 4.74 9.82 1.13
CA THR A 193 6.20 9.79 1.17
C THR A 193 6.67 9.61 2.61
N ILE A 194 7.76 8.88 2.81
CA ILE A 194 8.42 8.79 4.11
C ILE A 194 9.75 9.49 3.99
N SER A 195 9.94 10.51 4.83
CA SER A 195 11.21 11.21 4.94
C SER A 195 12.01 10.69 6.12
N ILE A 196 13.33 10.55 5.95
CA ILE A 196 14.28 10.23 7.03
C ILE A 196 15.28 11.38 7.09
N LYS A 197 15.46 11.96 8.28
CA LYS A 197 16.25 13.20 8.46
C LYS A 197 15.88 14.27 7.43
N GLU A 198 14.57 14.50 7.26
CA GLU A 198 13.96 15.48 6.34
C GLU A 198 14.14 15.21 4.83
N GLN A 199 14.87 14.17 4.44
CA GLN A 199 15.01 13.78 3.04
C GLN A 199 13.95 12.74 2.67
N PRO A 200 13.21 12.87 1.56
CA PRO A 200 12.28 11.83 1.11
C PRO A 200 13.07 10.58 0.72
N VAL A 201 12.74 9.44 1.32
CA VAL A 201 13.47 8.18 1.07
C VAL A 201 12.57 7.12 0.45
N ILE A 202 11.28 7.18 0.74
CA ILE A 202 10.30 6.22 0.26
C ILE A 202 9.14 6.97 -0.37
N GLU A 203 8.72 6.53 -1.54
CA GLU A 203 7.40 6.82 -2.11
C GLU A 203 6.62 5.51 -2.11
N LEU A 204 5.36 5.56 -1.67
CA LEU A 204 4.51 4.39 -1.55
C LEU A 204 3.11 4.69 -2.05
N PHE A 205 2.61 3.79 -2.89
CA PHE A 205 1.20 3.71 -3.23
C PHE A 205 0.63 2.41 -2.65
N GLU A 206 -0.35 2.51 -1.77
CA GLU A 206 -0.93 1.38 -1.04
C GLU A 206 -2.43 1.35 -1.27
N VAL A 207 -3.00 0.17 -1.50
CA VAL A 207 -4.43 -0.02 -1.73
C VAL A 207 -4.96 -1.04 -0.74
N VAL A 208 -6.03 -0.68 -0.03
CA VAL A 208 -6.73 -1.59 0.88
C VAL A 208 -7.40 -2.69 0.06
N VAL A 209 -7.28 -3.94 0.48
CA VAL A 209 -8.00 -5.06 -0.12
C VAL A 209 -9.19 -5.41 0.78
N PRO A 210 -10.42 -5.00 0.42
CA PRO A 210 -11.57 -5.22 1.27
C PRO A 210 -12.02 -6.68 1.24
N SER A 211 -12.77 -7.08 2.27
CA SER A 211 -13.50 -8.33 2.23
C SER A 211 -14.62 -8.27 1.19
N VAL A 212 -14.64 -9.26 0.32
CA VAL A 212 -15.74 -9.46 -0.64
C VAL A 212 -16.67 -10.58 -0.14
N ALA A 213 -17.98 -10.39 -0.33
CA ALA A 213 -19.03 -11.37 0.00
C ALA A 213 -18.99 -12.58 -0.92
#